data_AF-A0A932G3B5-F1
#
_entry.id   AF-A0A932G3B5-F1
#
_cell.length_a   1.000
_cell.length_b   1.000
_cell.length_c   1.000
_cell.angle_alpha   90.00
_cell.angle_beta   90.00
_cell.angle_gamma   90.00
#
_symmetry.space_group_name_H-M   'P 1'
#
loop_
_entity.id
_entity.type
_entity.pdbx_description
1 polymer ?
#
loop_
_entity_poly.entity_id
_entity_poly.type
_entity_poly.pdbx_seq_one_letter_code
_entity_poly.pdbx_strand_id
1 'polypeptide(L)' 'MRSALLAVEGVRQVEVDFQSKSARVVASPAVSEASLCDAVRAAGYGCAVGPGP' A
#
# COMPACT_ATOMS: atom_id res chain seq x y z
N MET A 1 2.70 8.23 -3.42
CA MET A 1 2.44 6.85 -2.93
C MET A 1 2.05 6.82 -1.45
N ARG A 2 2.94 7.18 -0.50
CA ARG A 2 2.67 7.09 0.96
C ARG A 2 1.32 7.69 1.38
N SER A 3 1.04 8.92 0.97
CA SER A 3 -0.17 9.66 1.36
C SER A 3 -1.45 9.01 0.85
N ALA A 4 -1.39 8.30 -0.29
CA ALA A 4 -2.54 7.60 -0.87
C ALA A 4 -2.89 6.33 -0.09
N LEU A 5 -1.87 5.61 0.38
CA LEU A 5 -2.06 4.45 1.25
C LEU A 5 -2.60 4.87 2.62
N LEU A 6 -2.15 6.01 3.17
CA LEU A 6 -2.69 6.56 4.42
C LEU A 6 -4.15 7.02 4.30
N ALA A 7 -4.64 7.28 3.08
CA ALA A 7 -6.03 7.63 2.84
C ALA A 7 -6.96 6.39 2.82
N VAL A 8 -6.41 5.18 2.79
CA VAL A 8 -7.21 3.95 2.86
C VAL A 8 -7.62 3.72 4.31
N GLU A 9 -8.93 3.68 4.53
CA GLU A 9 -9.49 3.39 5.84
C GLU A 9 -9.04 2.01 6.32
N GLY A 10 -8.44 1.96 7.53
CA GLY A 10 -7.86 0.73 8.09
C GLY A 10 -6.35 0.58 7.89
N VAL A 11 -5.68 1.47 7.15
CA VAL A 11 -4.20 1.54 7.13
C VAL A 11 -3.69 2.17 8.41
N ARG A 12 -2.82 1.44 9.12
CA ARG A 12 -2.21 1.87 10.39
C ARG A 12 -0.82 2.44 10.20
N GLN A 13 -0.05 1.85 9.30
CA GLN A 13 1.33 2.26 9.07
C GLN A 13 1.72 2.08 7.60
N VAL A 14 2.50 3.02 7.09
CA VAL A 14 3.06 2.97 5.74
C VAL A 14 4.53 3.36 5.83
N GLU A 15 5.38 2.41 5.50
CA GLU A 15 6.82 2.59 5.35
C GLU A 15 7.17 2.48 3.88
N VAL A 16 7.76 3.53 3.31
CA VAL A 16 8.19 3.54 1.91
C VAL A 16 9.71 3.47 1.90
N ASP A 17 10.22 2.43 1.27
CA ASP A 17 11.63 2.22 1.07
C ASP A 17 12.01 2.72 -0.33
N PHE A 18 12.62 3.90 -0.38
CA PHE A 18 13.03 4.53 -1.63
C PHE A 18 14.25 3.84 -2.28
N GLN A 19 15.06 3.12 -1.49
CA GLN A 19 16.24 2.42 -2.01
C GLN A 19 15.83 1.20 -2.84
N SER A 20 14.88 0.42 -2.33
CA SER A 20 14.33 -0.79 -2.96
C SER A 20 13.06 -0.55 -3.78
N LYS A 21 12.60 0.70 -3.88
CA LYS A 21 11.35 1.10 -4.55
C LYS A 21 10.12 0.30 -4.09
N SER A 22 10.14 -0.13 -2.83
CA SER A 22 9.10 -0.99 -2.24
C SER A 22 8.39 -0.24 -1.11
N ALA A 23 7.13 -0.58 -0.85
CA ALA A 23 6.40 -0.03 0.29
C ALA A 23 5.86 -1.16 1.16
N ARG A 24 6.09 -1.07 2.46
CA ARG A 24 5.49 -1.92 3.47
C ARG A 24 4.30 -1.19 4.06
N VAL A 25 3.15 -1.84 4.02
CA VAL A 25 1.89 -1.30 4.53
C VAL A 25 1.37 -2.24 5.61
N VAL A 26 1.14 -1.69 6.80
CA VAL A 26 0.44 -2.37 7.88
C VAL A 26 -1.00 -1.87 7.87
N ALA A 27 -1.90 -2.72 7.40
CA ALA A 27 -3.34 -2.45 7.39
C ALA A 27 -4.07 -3.41 8.33
N SER A 28 -5.35 -3.15 8.56
CA SER A 28 -6.24 -4.07 9.24
C SER A 28 -6.54 -5.28 8.35
N PRO A 29 -6.79 -6.47 8.90
CA PRO A 29 -7.06 -7.68 8.10
C PRO A 29 -8.35 -7.59 7.26
N ALA A 30 -9.22 -6.62 7.56
CA ALA A 30 -10.38 -6.30 6.74
C ALA A 30 -10.01 -5.57 5.43
N VAL A 31 -8.82 -5.00 5.34
CA VAL A 31 -8.33 -4.30 4.14
C VAL A 31 -7.70 -5.33 3.21
N SER A 32 -8.35 -5.55 2.07
CA SER A 32 -7.82 -6.45 1.04
C SER A 32 -6.63 -5.82 0.30
N GLU A 33 -5.72 -6.66 -0.15
CA GLU A 33 -4.56 -6.25 -0.96
C GLU A 33 -4.99 -5.48 -2.22
N ALA A 34 -6.11 -5.90 -2.83
CA ALA A 34 -6.73 -5.22 -3.97
C ALA A 34 -7.06 -3.74 -3.66
N SER A 35 -7.66 -3.46 -2.49
CA SER A 35 -8.01 -2.09 -2.08
C SER A 35 -6.79 -1.21 -1.87
N LEU A 36 -5.72 -1.77 -1.28
CA LEU A 36 -4.44 -1.06 -1.17
C LEU A 36 -3.87 -0.76 -2.56
N CYS A 37 -3.96 -1.72 -3.47
CA CYS A 37 -3.46 -1.60 -4.83
C CYS A 37 -4.24 -0.56 -5.63
N ASP A 38 -5.57 -0.50 -5.48
CA ASP A 38 -6.42 0.54 -6.07
C ASP A 38 -6.08 1.93 -5.55
N ALA A 39 -5.82 2.10 -4.26
CA ALA A 39 -5.41 3.39 -3.73
C ALA A 39 -4.05 3.86 -4.29
N VAL A 40 -3.10 2.94 -4.47
CA VAL A 40 -1.80 3.23 -5.10
C VAL A 40 -1.99 3.60 -6.58
N ARG A 41 -2.85 2.89 -7.30
CA ARG A 41 -3.21 3.19 -8.70
C ARG A 41 -3.93 4.51 -8.86
N ALA A 42 -4.88 4.82 -7.99
CA ALA A 42 -5.60 6.10 -7.97
C ALA A 42 -4.65 7.28 -7.75
N ALA A 43 -3.54 7.06 -7.06
CA ALA A 43 -2.47 8.05 -6.90
C ALA A 43 -1.49 8.13 -8.08
N GLY A 44 -1.71 7.37 -9.15
CA GLY A 44 -0.89 7.38 -10.36
C GLY A 44 0.33 6.46 -10.30
N TYR A 45 0.38 5.50 -9.38
CA TYR A 45 1.49 4.56 -9.24
C TYR A 45 1.08 3.13 -9.63
N GLY A 46 2.01 2.37 -10.21
CA GLY A 46 1.84 0.93 -10.39
C GLY A 46 1.90 0.23 -9.03
N CYS A 47 1.02 -0.74 -8.82
CA CYS A 47 1.07 -1.61 -7.65
C CYS A 47 1.25 -3.07 -8.11
N ALA A 48 2.17 -3.76 -7.46
CA ALA A 48 2.39 -5.18 -7.60
C ALA A 48 2.48 -5.77 -6.19
N VAL A 49 1.69 -6.81 -5.94
CA VAL A 49 1.70 -7.52 -4.66
C VAL A 49 2.81 -8.56 -4.76
N GLY A 50 3.82 -8.44 -3.90
CA GLY A 50 4.87 -9.47 -3.79
C GLY A 50 4.28 -10.75 -3.19
N PRO A 51 4.85 -11.94 -3.50
CA PRO A 51 4.41 -13.17 -2.86
C PRO A 51 4.48 -13.00 -1.34
N GLY A 52 3.34 -13.15 -0.67
CA GLY A 52 3.26 -13.16 0.78
C GLY A 52 4.09 -14.32 1.36
N PRO A 53 4.59 -14.20 2.60
CA PRO A 53 5.17 -15.34 3.32
C PRO A 53 4.15 -16.45 3.56
#